data_AF-A0A8X6LEZ2-F1
#
_entry.id   AF-A0A8X6LEZ2-F1
#
_cell.length_a   1.000
_cell.length_b   1.000
_cell.length_c   1.000
_cell.angle_alpha   90.00
_cell.angle_beta   90.00
_cell.angle_gamma   90.00
#
_symmetry.space_group_name_H-M   'P 1'
#
loop_
_entity.id
_entity.type
_entity.pdbx_description
1 polymer ?
#
loop_
_entity_poly.entity_id
_entity_poly.type
_entity_poly.pdbx_seq_one_letter_code
_entity_poly.pdbx_strand_id
1 'polypeptide(L)'
;MKPRQQFDNGYIVSWINSTTGVFGAAMGQMSETVMMLIFHLCGILLIAISLTAASDDDRDALCSEIECEDYDCVEVDECEFGEVPDVCECCYTCAKGPGESCGGMFDLAGTCAWGYACQPHPKYPQLPGICVKY
;
A
#
# COMPACT_ATOMS: atom_id res chain seq x y z
N MET A 1 -14.98 3.86 21.06
CA MET A 1 -14.75 5.23 20.54
C MET A 1 -13.40 5.72 21.07
N LYS A 2 -12.36 5.78 20.22
CA LYS A 2 -11.05 6.35 20.59
C LYS A 2 -11.08 7.87 20.35
N PRO A 3 -10.46 8.69 21.21
CA PRO A 3 -10.40 10.13 20.98
C PRO A 3 -9.41 10.43 19.84
N ARG A 4 -9.82 11.37 18.98
CA ARG A 4 -9.05 11.92 17.87
C ARG A 4 -7.97 12.83 18.46
N GLN A 5 -6.69 12.52 18.27
CA GLN A 5 -5.61 13.38 18.73
C GLN A 5 -5.63 14.70 17.95
N GLN A 6 -5.75 15.79 18.67
CA GLN A 6 -5.69 17.15 18.16
C GLN A 6 -4.22 17.48 17.88
N PHE A 7 -3.85 17.54 16.60
CA PHE A 7 -2.54 18.01 16.18
C PHE A 7 -2.43 19.51 16.45
N ASP A 8 -1.51 19.90 17.33
CA ASP A 8 -1.30 21.29 17.72
C ASP A 8 -0.27 21.95 16.79
N ASN A 9 -0.78 22.71 15.81
CA ASN A 9 0.04 23.41 14.82
C ASN A 9 1.03 24.39 15.48
N GLY A 10 0.81 24.85 16.71
CA GLY A 10 1.67 25.79 17.41
C GLY A 10 3.06 25.24 17.75
N TYR A 11 3.18 23.93 18.01
CA TYR A 11 4.47 23.29 18.26
C TYR A 11 5.34 23.31 17.00
N ILE A 12 4.78 22.98 15.84
CA ILE A 12 5.51 22.90 14.57
C ILE A 12 6.14 24.26 14.22
N VAL A 13 5.39 25.36 14.35
CA VAL A 13 5.92 26.70 14.03
C VAL A 13 7.05 27.12 14.98
N SER A 14 6.97 26.73 16.26
CA SER A 14 8.02 27.02 17.24
C SER A 14 9.33 26.27 16.93
N TRP A 15 9.24 25.02 16.49
CA TRP A 15 10.41 24.24 16.06
C TRP A 15 11.04 24.77 14.75
N ILE A 16 10.23 25.23 13.79
CA ILE A 16 10.70 25.86 12.55
C ILE A 16 11.44 27.18 12.86
N ASN A 17 10.91 28.00 13.77
CA ASN A 17 11.54 29.27 14.16
C ASN A 17 12.84 29.07 14.95
N SER A 18 12.92 28.04 15.80
CA SER A 18 14.18 27.70 16.49
C SER A 18 15.24 27.10 15.55
N THR A 19 14.84 26.30 14.57
CA THR A 19 15.80 25.73 13.60
C THR A 19 16.35 26.79 12.65
N THR A 20 15.53 27.67 12.10
CA THR A 20 15.97 28.78 11.23
C THR A 20 16.97 29.73 11.91
N GLY A 21 16.84 29.97 13.23
CA GLY A 21 17.81 30.76 14.00
C GLY A 21 19.19 30.09 14.17
N VAL A 22 19.24 28.75 14.27
CA VAL A 22 20.49 27.98 14.36
C VAL A 22 21.17 27.85 13.00
N PHE A 23 20.39 27.70 11.92
CA PHE A 23 20.91 27.66 10.54
C PHE A 23 21.58 28.99 10.14
N GLY A 24 21.05 30.14 10.57
CA GLY A 24 21.63 31.45 10.27
C GLY A 24 23.03 31.66 10.86
N ALA A 25 23.38 31.01 11.98
CA ALA A 25 24.69 31.14 12.62
C ALA A 25 25.78 30.24 11.99
N ALA A 26 25.40 29.12 11.37
CA ALA A 26 26.33 28.19 10.72
C ALA A 26 26.69 28.59 9.27
N MET A 27 25.87 29.41 8.62
CA MET A 27 26.04 29.83 7.21
C MET A 27 27.17 30.86 6.97
N GLY A 28 27.83 31.37 8.01
CA GLY A 28 28.87 32.40 7.89
C GLY A 28 30.25 31.93 7.41
N GLN A 29 30.50 30.61 7.27
CA GLN A 29 31.85 30.06 7.07
C GLN A 29 31.95 28.87 6.11
N MET A 30 30.86 28.50 5.43
CA MET A 30 30.80 27.31 4.57
C MET A 30 30.85 27.71 3.08
N SER A 31 31.74 27.08 2.31
CA SER A 31 31.87 27.37 0.88
C SER A 31 30.60 27.00 0.11
N GLU A 32 30.29 27.75 -0.95
CA GLU A 32 29.11 27.52 -1.80
C GLU A 32 29.06 26.08 -2.35
N THR A 33 30.23 25.45 -2.52
CA THR A 33 30.37 24.04 -2.91
C THR A 33 29.85 23.05 -1.87
N VAL A 34 30.04 23.32 -0.58
CA VAL A 34 29.54 22.47 0.52
C VAL A 34 28.02 22.56 0.61
N MET A 35 27.47 23.76 0.42
CA MET A 35 26.03 23.97 0.41
C MET A 35 25.37 23.22 -0.76
N MET A 36 25.96 23.29 -1.96
CA MET A 36 25.46 22.53 -3.12
C MET A 36 25.51 21.01 -2.90
N LEU A 37 26.59 20.48 -2.32
CA LEU A 37 26.70 19.05 -2.03
C LEU A 37 25.62 18.58 -1.03
N ILE A 38 25.34 19.37 0.01
CA ILE A 38 24.28 19.04 0.98
C ILE A 38 22.91 18.98 0.29
N PHE A 39 22.58 19.94 -0.57
CA PHE A 39 21.31 19.92 -1.31
C PHE A 39 21.18 18.72 -2.25
N HIS A 40 22.26 18.32 -2.93
CA HIS A 40 22.24 17.14 -3.80
C HIS A 40 22.11 15.85 -2.99
N LEU A 41 22.83 15.73 -1.87
CA LEU A 41 22.76 14.56 -0.99
C LEU A 41 21.37 14.44 -0.33
N CYS A 42 20.79 15.55 0.14
CA CYS A 42 19.42 15.58 0.64
C CYS A 42 18.40 15.25 -0.44
N GLY A 43 18.56 15.78 -1.66
CA GLY A 43 17.69 15.46 -2.79
C GLY A 43 17.71 13.98 -3.16
N ILE A 44 18.91 13.38 -3.27
CA ILE A 44 19.08 11.95 -3.55
C ILE A 44 18.46 11.09 -2.44
N LEU A 45 18.65 11.48 -1.16
CA LEU A 45 18.08 10.78 -0.02
C LEU A 45 16.54 10.82 -0.03
N LEU A 46 15.93 11.97 -0.35
CA LEU A 46 14.48 12.11 -0.45
C LEU A 46 13.89 11.29 -1.60
N ILE A 47 14.57 11.23 -2.74
CA ILE A 47 14.18 10.39 -3.87
C ILE A 47 14.25 8.90 -3.48
N ALA A 48 15.34 8.47 -2.83
CA ALA A 48 15.50 7.08 -2.40
C ALA A 48 14.38 6.62 -1.44
N ILE A 49 13.99 7.45 -0.47
CA ILE A 49 12.88 7.16 0.47
C ILE A 49 11.55 7.01 -0.27
N SER A 50 11.32 7.82 -1.31
CA SER A 50 10.09 7.77 -2.10
C SER A 50 9.99 6.47 -2.92
N LEU A 51 11.11 5.91 -3.39
CA LEU A 51 11.11 4.63 -4.09
C LEU A 51 10.83 3.44 -3.16
N THR A 52 11.17 3.53 -1.87
CA THR A 52 10.94 2.43 -0.91
C THR A 52 9.52 2.40 -0.34
N ALA A 53 8.70 3.43 -0.58
CA ALA A 53 7.33 3.53 -0.06
C ALA A 53 6.26 3.00 -1.03
N ALA A 54 6.64 2.27 -2.08
CA ALA A 54 5.74 1.87 -3.17
C ALA A 54 5.12 0.46 -3.02
N SER A 55 5.02 -0.08 -1.81
CA SER A 55 4.35 -1.36 -1.55
C SER A 55 3.46 -1.27 -0.32
N ASP A 56 2.33 -0.56 -0.44
CA ASP A 56 1.20 -0.69 0.48
C ASP A 56 0.27 -1.76 -0.11
N ASP A 57 0.53 -3.03 0.16
CA ASP A 57 -0.41 -4.10 -0.15
C ASP A 57 -1.29 -4.29 1.10
N ASP A 58 -2.57 -3.87 1.04
CA ASP A 58 -3.52 -4.02 2.17
C ASP A 58 -3.66 -5.49 2.64
N ARG A 59 -3.19 -6.44 1.82
CA ARG A 59 -3.10 -7.88 2.11
C ARG A 59 -2.08 -8.22 3.20
N ASP A 60 -1.03 -7.42 3.38
CA ASP A 60 0.01 -7.68 4.38
C ASP A 60 -0.55 -7.72 5.80
N ALA A 61 -1.54 -6.89 6.11
CA ALA A 61 -2.16 -6.88 7.44
C ALA A 61 -2.97 -8.15 7.76
N LEU A 62 -3.47 -8.85 6.73
CA LEU A 62 -4.24 -10.09 6.90
C LEU A 62 -3.32 -11.31 6.90
N CYS A 63 -2.32 -11.32 6.02
CA CYS A 63 -1.51 -12.50 5.73
C CYS A 63 -0.15 -12.52 6.47
N SER A 64 0.25 -11.48 7.20
CA SER A 64 1.58 -11.39 7.85
C SER A 64 1.89 -12.50 8.86
N GLU A 65 0.85 -13.12 9.45
CA GLU A 65 0.98 -14.19 10.44
C GLU A 65 0.78 -15.59 9.83
N ILE A 66 0.58 -15.69 8.52
CA ILE A 66 0.32 -16.96 7.82
C ILE A 66 1.60 -17.44 7.14
N GLU A 67 2.08 -18.61 7.56
CA GLU A 67 3.13 -19.35 6.86
C GLU A 67 2.46 -20.40 5.95
N CYS A 68 2.70 -20.34 4.63
CA CYS A 68 2.01 -21.22 3.68
C CYS A 68 2.30 -22.71 3.90
N GLU A 69 3.42 -23.05 4.55
CA GLU A 69 3.76 -24.45 4.88
C GLU A 69 2.79 -25.07 5.89
N ASP A 70 2.20 -24.25 6.76
CA ASP A 70 1.25 -24.69 7.81
C ASP A 70 -0.21 -24.65 7.34
N TYR A 71 -0.47 -24.20 6.11
CA TYR A 71 -1.83 -24.01 5.60
C TYR A 71 -2.28 -25.20 4.73
N ASP A 72 -3.28 -25.93 5.21
CA ASP A 72 -3.87 -27.05 4.47
C ASP A 72 -4.77 -26.54 3.33
N CYS A 73 -4.26 -26.54 2.10
CA CYS A 73 -5.03 -26.19 0.92
C CYS A 73 -6.11 -27.23 0.61
N VAL A 74 -7.32 -26.74 0.31
CA VAL A 74 -8.39 -27.57 -0.24
C VAL A 74 -8.09 -27.81 -1.71
N GLU A 75 -8.01 -29.07 -2.14
CA GLU A 75 -7.94 -29.40 -3.56
C GLU A 75 -9.21 -28.93 -4.27
N VAL A 76 -9.04 -28.14 -5.33
CA VAL A 76 -10.13 -27.66 -6.16
C VAL A 76 -10.19 -28.49 -7.43
N ASP A 77 -11.28 -29.23 -7.61
CA ASP A 77 -11.51 -30.03 -8.82
C ASP A 77 -12.31 -29.21 -9.85
N GLU A 78 -11.79 -29.15 -11.08
CA GLU A 78 -12.48 -28.63 -12.27
C GLU A 78 -13.03 -27.19 -12.13
N CYS A 79 -12.14 -26.20 -12.04
CA CYS A 79 -12.54 -24.80 -12.09
C CYS A 79 -12.92 -24.35 -13.51
N GLU A 80 -14.20 -24.01 -13.72
CA GLU A 80 -14.76 -23.56 -15.01
C GLU A 80 -13.96 -22.43 -15.67
N PHE A 81 -13.47 -21.49 -14.86
CA PHE A 81 -12.72 -20.32 -15.33
C PHE A 81 -11.22 -20.38 -14.97
N GLY A 82 -10.73 -21.57 -14.63
CA GLY A 82 -9.35 -21.81 -14.21
C GLY A 82 -9.10 -21.47 -12.74
N GLU A 83 -7.85 -21.68 -12.33
CA GLU A 83 -7.38 -21.47 -10.96
C GLU A 83 -6.63 -20.14 -10.82
N VAL A 84 -6.78 -19.52 -9.66
CA VAL A 84 -6.11 -18.29 -9.25
C VAL A 84 -5.60 -18.43 -7.82
N PRO A 85 -4.51 -17.76 -7.45
CA PRO A 85 -4.08 -17.74 -6.06
C PRO A 85 -5.17 -17.14 -5.17
N ASP A 86 -5.24 -17.64 -3.93
CA ASP A 86 -6.06 -17.06 -2.88
C ASP A 86 -5.50 -15.71 -2.39
N VAL A 87 -6.20 -15.12 -1.43
CA VAL A 87 -5.86 -13.79 -0.88
C VAL A 87 -4.46 -13.75 -0.28
N CYS A 88 -3.93 -14.85 0.25
CA CYS A 88 -2.58 -14.89 0.81
C CYS A 88 -1.55 -15.54 -0.11
N GLU A 89 -1.93 -15.86 -1.36
CA GLU A 89 -1.07 -16.54 -2.33
C GLU A 89 -0.47 -17.87 -1.86
N CYS A 90 -1.10 -18.53 -0.88
CA CYS A 90 -0.66 -19.83 -0.39
C CYS A 90 -1.32 -20.99 -1.15
N CYS A 91 -2.59 -20.82 -1.54
CA CYS A 91 -3.37 -21.86 -2.20
C CYS A 91 -3.97 -21.39 -3.51
N TYR A 92 -4.37 -22.36 -4.33
CA TYR A 92 -5.16 -22.10 -5.53
C TYR A 92 -6.65 -22.27 -5.24
N THR A 93 -7.45 -21.37 -5.82
CA THR A 93 -8.91 -21.38 -5.73
C THR A 93 -9.52 -21.17 -7.11
N CYS A 94 -10.79 -21.53 -7.29
CA CYS A 94 -11.46 -21.29 -8.56
C CYS A 94 -11.68 -19.80 -8.82
N ALA A 95 -11.28 -19.37 -10.00
CA ALA A 95 -11.42 -17.99 -10.45
C ALA A 95 -12.89 -17.63 -10.69
N LYS A 96 -13.21 -16.35 -10.46
CA LYS A 96 -14.55 -15.79 -10.67
C LYS A 96 -14.82 -15.49 -12.13
N GLY A 97 -15.95 -15.98 -12.62
CA GLY A 97 -16.44 -15.80 -13.98
C GLY A 97 -17.11 -14.45 -14.22
N PRO A 98 -17.51 -14.16 -15.47
CA PRO A 98 -18.20 -12.93 -15.83
C PRO A 98 -19.50 -12.74 -15.03
N GLY A 99 -19.66 -11.56 -14.43
CA GLY A 99 -20.85 -11.21 -13.65
C GLY A 99 -20.84 -11.74 -12.21
N GLU A 100 -19.85 -12.54 -11.81
CA GLU A 100 -19.71 -13.01 -10.44
C GLU A 100 -19.12 -11.93 -9.52
N SER A 101 -19.39 -12.06 -8.22
CA SER A 101 -18.84 -11.17 -7.20
C SER A 101 -17.34 -11.38 -7.02
N CYS A 102 -16.58 -10.29 -6.90
CA CYS A 102 -15.13 -10.32 -6.75
C CYS A 102 -14.62 -9.22 -5.81
N GLY A 103 -13.37 -9.33 -5.38
CA GLY A 103 -12.68 -8.33 -4.56
C GLY A 103 -13.36 -8.09 -3.20
N GLY A 104 -13.68 -6.83 -2.91
CA GLY A 104 -14.21 -6.41 -1.62
C GLY A 104 -13.12 -6.30 -0.56
N MET A 105 -13.51 -6.24 0.71
CA MET A 105 -12.55 -6.09 1.80
C MET A 105 -11.60 -7.30 1.86
N PHE A 106 -10.30 -7.04 1.72
CA PHE A 106 -9.23 -8.04 1.63
C PHE A 106 -9.40 -9.07 0.50
N ASP A 107 -10.09 -8.73 -0.58
CA ASP A 107 -10.34 -9.63 -1.73
C ASP A 107 -11.06 -10.96 -1.39
N LEU A 108 -11.76 -11.02 -0.25
CA LEU A 108 -12.44 -12.23 0.22
C LEU A 108 -13.61 -12.68 -0.67
N ALA A 109 -14.14 -11.82 -1.54
CA ALA A 109 -15.14 -12.26 -2.52
C ALA A 109 -14.53 -13.02 -3.71
N GLY A 110 -13.21 -13.06 -3.81
CA GLY A 110 -12.46 -13.84 -4.78
C GLY A 110 -11.92 -13.02 -5.96
N THR A 111 -11.07 -13.69 -6.74
CA THR A 111 -10.30 -13.10 -7.83
C THR A 111 -10.92 -13.47 -9.17
N CYS A 112 -11.06 -12.50 -10.07
CA CYS A 112 -11.60 -12.75 -11.42
C CYS A 112 -10.65 -13.61 -12.26
N ALA A 113 -11.22 -14.36 -13.19
CA ALA A 113 -10.47 -15.15 -14.15
C ALA A 113 -9.66 -14.30 -15.12
N TRP A 114 -8.63 -14.91 -15.72
CA TRP A 114 -7.89 -14.34 -16.83
C TRP A 114 -8.86 -13.91 -17.95
N GLY A 115 -8.83 -12.64 -18.34
CA GLY A 115 -9.83 -12.09 -19.26
C GLY A 115 -10.70 -10.99 -18.64
N TYR A 116 -10.70 -10.89 -17.31
CA TYR A 116 -11.66 -10.09 -16.56
C TYR A 116 -10.96 -9.23 -15.49
N ALA A 117 -11.57 -8.08 -15.20
CA ALA A 117 -11.18 -7.19 -14.12
C ALA A 117 -12.35 -7.07 -13.13
N CYS A 118 -12.03 -6.93 -11.84
CA CYS A 118 -13.05 -6.70 -10.83
C CYS A 118 -13.51 -5.23 -10.85
N GLN A 119 -14.73 -4.98 -11.31
CA GLN A 119 -15.33 -3.64 -11.26
C GLN A 119 -15.85 -3.37 -9.85
N PRO A 120 -15.29 -2.40 -9.10
CA PRO A 120 -15.69 -2.15 -7.71
C PRO A 120 -17.14 -1.69 -7.59
N HIS A 121 -17.74 -1.94 -6.42
CA HIS A 121 -19.09 -1.46 -6.13
C HIS A 121 -19.14 0.09 -6.20
N PRO A 122 -20.07 0.69 -6.96
CA PRO A 122 -20.00 2.10 -7.38
C PRO A 122 -20.09 3.11 -6.22
N LYS A 123 -20.61 2.69 -5.08
CA LYS A 123 -20.82 3.55 -3.90
C LYS A 123 -19.92 3.20 -2.71
N TYR A 124 -19.40 1.98 -2.64
CA TYR A 124 -18.78 1.43 -1.44
C TYR A 124 -17.66 0.47 -1.82
N PRO A 125 -16.40 0.94 -1.97
CA PRO A 125 -15.28 0.13 -2.45
C PRO A 125 -14.99 -1.12 -1.60
N GLN A 126 -15.36 -1.11 -0.32
CA GLN A 126 -15.20 -2.25 0.58
C GLN A 126 -16.18 -3.41 0.30
N LEU A 127 -17.24 -3.15 -0.46
CA LEU A 127 -18.20 -4.19 -0.86
C LEU A 127 -17.71 -4.93 -2.11
N PRO A 128 -18.11 -6.19 -2.29
CA PRO A 128 -17.77 -6.94 -3.49
C PRO A 128 -18.16 -6.20 -4.77
N GLY A 129 -17.23 -6.21 -5.73
CA GLY A 129 -17.43 -5.77 -7.10
C GLY A 129 -17.99 -6.88 -7.98
N ILE A 130 -17.90 -6.70 -9.29
CA ILE A 130 -18.36 -7.66 -10.30
C ILE A 130 -17.28 -7.87 -11.37
N CYS A 131 -17.03 -9.12 -11.76
CA CYS A 131 -16.08 -9.42 -12.83
C CYS A 131 -16.63 -8.97 -14.19
N VAL A 132 -15.92 -8.06 -14.84
CA VAL A 132 -16.24 -7.53 -16.18
C VAL A 132 -15.06 -7.76 -17.12
N LYS A 133 -15.35 -7.93 -18.41
CA LYS A 133 -14.31 -8.16 -19.41
C LYS A 133 -13.40 -6.93 -19.52
N TYR A 134 -12.08 -7.15 -19.55
CA TYR A 134 -11.11 -6.08 -19.77
C TYR A 134 -11.11 -5.57 -21.21
#